data_AF-A0AAD5X4D8-F1
#
_entry.id   AF-A0AAD5X4D8-F1
#
_cell.length_a   1.000
_cell.length_b   1.000
_cell.length_c   1.000
_cell.angle_alpha   90.00
_cell.angle_beta   90.00
_cell.angle_gamma   90.00
#
_symmetry.space_group_name_H-M   'P 1'
#
loop_
_entity.id
_entity.type
_entity.pdbx_description
1 polymer ?
#
loop_
_entity_poly.entity_id
_entity_poly.type
_entity_poly.pdbx_seq_one_letter_code
_entity_poly.pdbx_strand_id
1 'polypeptide(L)'
;MSQQPSVTFDEFSKIRILDPAQFEASEKLKEECREFTQKTDDFNNIVQAFLDMMDDKAKQIEEEKLKACIAIGLRNRVESQAEHRKSTQMQLQTLIKERQAELDRLTQQAESLAKVQQEQQTLIDNLSSK
;
A
#
# COMPACT_ATOMS: atom_id res chain seq x y z
N MET A 1 -41.34 16.83 65.65
CA MET A 1 -40.57 16.12 66.71
C MET A 1 -39.11 16.43 66.49
N SER A 2 -38.67 17.56 67.03
CA SER A 2 -37.31 18.10 66.94
C SER A 2 -36.35 17.25 67.79
N GLN A 3 -35.60 16.36 67.15
CA GLN A 3 -34.50 15.67 67.82
C GLN A 3 -33.37 16.68 68.04
N GLN A 4 -33.11 17.03 69.31
CA GLN A 4 -31.94 17.81 69.68
C GLN A 4 -30.68 17.04 69.23
N PRO A 5 -29.68 17.70 68.61
CA PRO A 5 -28.44 17.03 68.27
C PRO A 5 -27.75 16.59 69.56
N SER A 6 -27.60 15.27 69.74
CA SER A 6 -26.84 14.70 70.85
C SER A 6 -25.36 15.00 70.61
N VAL A 7 -24.86 16.05 71.26
CA VAL A 7 -23.46 16.43 71.24
C VAL A 7 -22.67 15.40 72.07
N THR A 8 -21.85 14.60 71.40
CA THR A 8 -20.99 13.59 72.03
C THR A 8 -19.57 14.13 72.17
N PHE A 9 -18.93 13.84 73.30
CA PHE A 9 -17.53 14.15 73.54
C PHE A 9 -16.68 12.94 73.16
N ASP A 10 -15.69 13.17 72.32
CA ASP A 10 -14.65 12.20 71.96
C ASP A 10 -13.65 12.00 73.13
N GLU A 11 -12.87 10.92 73.08
CA GLU A 11 -11.83 10.55 74.07
C GLU A 11 -10.76 11.64 74.26
N PHE A 12 -10.66 12.59 73.30
CA PHE A 12 -9.80 13.78 73.33
C PHE A 12 -10.53 15.08 73.71
N SER A 13 -11.72 15.01 74.32
CA SER A 13 -12.53 16.18 74.76
C SER A 13 -12.93 17.15 73.64
N LYS A 14 -12.95 16.69 72.39
CA LYS A 14 -13.46 17.47 71.26
C LYS A 14 -14.96 17.27 71.10
N ILE A 15 -15.69 18.37 70.96
CA ILE A 15 -17.13 18.40 70.73
C ILE A 15 -17.41 17.84 69.33
N ARG A 16 -18.11 16.71 69.24
CA ARG A 16 -18.54 16.11 67.97
C ARG A 16 -20.05 15.98 67.95
N ILE A 17 -20.63 16.13 66.75
CA ILE A 17 -22.07 15.96 66.50
C ILE A 17 -22.36 14.52 66.01
N LEU A 18 -21.33 13.82 65.52
CA LEU A 18 -21.37 12.42 65.11
C LEU A 18 -20.61 11.53 66.10
N ASP A 19 -21.11 10.31 66.27
CA ASP A 19 -20.45 9.21 66.98
C ASP A 19 -19.01 8.98 66.44
N PRO A 20 -17.97 8.95 67.29
CA PRO A 20 -16.58 8.78 66.88
C PRO A 20 -16.34 7.63 65.89
N ALA A 21 -17.03 6.48 66.06
CA ALA A 21 -16.91 5.34 65.16
C ALA A 21 -17.46 5.63 63.75
N GLN A 22 -18.55 6.41 63.65
CA GLN A 22 -19.15 6.80 62.38
C GLN A 22 -18.30 7.86 61.66
N PHE A 23 -17.63 8.73 62.42
CA PHE A 23 -16.69 9.71 61.86
C PHE A 23 -15.44 9.03 61.28
N GLU A 24 -14.84 8.08 62.00
CA GLU A 24 -13.66 7.35 61.53
C GLU A 24 -13.98 6.52 60.28
N ALA A 25 -15.14 5.85 60.25
CA ALA A 25 -15.62 5.16 59.05
C ALA A 25 -15.84 6.11 57.85
N SER A 26 -16.34 7.33 58.10
CA SER A 26 -16.55 8.33 57.05
C SER A 26 -15.25 8.91 56.50
N GLU A 27 -14.24 9.15 57.35
CA GLU A 27 -12.91 9.58 56.91
C GLU A 27 -12.20 8.48 56.11
N LYS A 28 -12.30 7.22 56.57
CA LYS A 28 -11.74 6.08 55.82
C LYS A 28 -12.40 5.91 54.45
N LEU A 29 -13.74 6.00 54.39
CA LEU A 29 -14.47 5.95 53.12
C LEU A 29 -14.07 7.09 52.18
N LYS A 30 -13.85 8.29 52.71
CA LYS A 30 -13.41 9.45 51.92
C LYS A 30 -12.02 9.23 51.32
N GLU A 31 -11.06 8.70 52.08
CA GLU A 31 -9.73 8.37 51.55
C GLU A 31 -9.79 7.22 50.52
N GLU A 32 -10.58 6.17 50.76
CA GLU A 32 -10.79 5.10 49.79
C GLU A 32 -11.43 5.59 48.49
N CYS A 33 -12.42 6.48 48.58
CA CYS A 33 -13.01 7.14 47.41
C CYS A 33 -11.98 7.98 46.64
N ARG A 34 -11.11 8.70 47.35
CA ARG A 34 -10.05 9.50 46.74
C ARG A 34 -9.03 8.63 46.00
N GLU A 35 -8.59 7.54 46.60
CA GLU A 35 -7.71 6.57 45.94
C GLU A 35 -8.37 5.93 44.72
N PHE A 36 -9.65 5.63 44.79
CA PHE A 36 -10.41 5.06 43.68
C PHE A 36 -10.49 6.05 42.50
N THR A 37 -10.79 7.33 42.77
CA THR A 37 -10.77 8.37 41.74
C THR A 37 -9.39 8.50 41.12
N GLN A 38 -8.32 8.55 41.92
CA GLN A 38 -6.96 8.64 41.38
C GLN A 38 -6.61 7.45 40.47
N LYS A 39 -6.92 6.22 40.90
CA LYS A 39 -6.71 5.02 40.08
C LYS A 39 -7.51 5.05 38.79
N THR A 40 -8.72 5.61 38.82
CA THR A 40 -9.57 5.78 37.65
C THR A 40 -8.97 6.78 36.67
N ASP A 41 -8.42 7.89 37.18
CA ASP A 41 -7.75 8.90 36.36
C ASP A 41 -6.47 8.34 35.72
N ASP A 42 -5.66 7.61 36.48
CA ASP A 42 -4.46 6.95 35.98
C ASP A 42 -4.80 5.91 34.91
N PHE A 43 -5.87 5.14 35.09
CA PHE A 43 -6.35 4.19 34.10
C PHE A 43 -6.78 4.88 32.81
N ASN A 44 -7.53 5.98 32.90
CA ASN A 44 -7.92 6.77 31.72
C ASN A 44 -6.70 7.30 30.97
N ASN A 45 -5.67 7.77 31.68
CA ASN A 45 -4.43 8.25 31.07
C ASN A 45 -3.69 7.12 30.32
N ILE A 46 -3.64 5.92 30.91
CA ILE A 46 -3.02 4.74 30.26
C ILE A 46 -3.81 4.34 29.00
N VAL A 47 -5.14 4.32 29.08
CA VAL A 47 -5.99 4.00 27.93
C VAL A 47 -5.78 5.02 26.82
N GLN A 48 -5.72 6.32 27.14
CA GLN A 48 -5.46 7.35 26.14
C GLN A 48 -4.10 7.17 25.47
N ALA A 49 -3.04 6.94 26.24
CA ALA A 49 -1.71 6.68 25.69
C ALA A 49 -1.67 5.41 24.81
N PHE A 50 -2.43 4.38 25.18
CA PHE A 50 -2.55 3.16 24.37
C PHE A 50 -3.29 3.41 23.06
N LEU A 51 -4.38 4.20 23.07
CA LEU A 51 -5.09 4.60 21.87
C LEU A 51 -4.19 5.38 20.91
N ASP A 52 -3.43 6.36 21.44
CA ASP A 52 -2.50 7.14 20.63
C ASP A 52 -1.41 6.26 20.00
N MET A 53 -0.86 5.30 20.77
CA MET A 53 0.11 4.34 20.24
C MET A 53 -0.51 3.42 19.17
N MET A 54 -1.75 3.00 19.37
CA MET A 54 -2.46 2.16 18.41
C MET A 54 -2.72 2.91 17.10
N ASP A 55 -3.10 4.18 17.16
CA ASP A 55 -3.30 5.04 15.99
C ASP A 55 -1.98 5.26 15.23
N ASP A 56 -0.88 5.53 15.93
CA ASP A 56 0.43 5.66 15.31
C ASP A 56 0.90 4.37 14.65
N LYS A 57 0.63 3.22 15.28
CA LYS A 57 0.92 1.91 14.67
C LYS A 57 0.04 1.63 13.47
N ALA A 58 -1.23 2.00 13.51
CA ALA A 58 -2.14 1.88 12.37
C ALA A 58 -1.65 2.71 11.16
N LYS A 59 -1.21 3.96 11.40
CA LYS A 59 -0.61 4.81 10.35
C LYS A 59 0.66 4.19 9.75
N GLN A 60 1.57 3.70 10.59
CA GLN A 60 2.80 3.04 10.12
C GLN A 60 2.48 1.83 9.24
N ILE A 61 1.51 1.00 9.64
CA ILE A 61 1.08 -0.15 8.85
C ILE A 61 0.55 0.29 7.49
N GLU A 62 -0.27 1.34 7.45
CA GLU A 62 -0.86 1.82 6.20
C GLU A 62 0.19 2.42 5.26
N GLU A 63 1.16 3.17 5.79
CA GLU A 63 2.30 3.67 5.01
C GLU A 63 3.13 2.54 4.39
N GLU A 64 3.42 1.48 5.15
CA GLU A 64 4.16 0.33 4.63
C GLU A 64 3.36 -0.45 3.58
N LYS A 65 2.04 -0.62 3.75
CA LYS A 65 1.19 -1.19 2.70
C LYS A 65 1.25 -0.37 1.41
N LEU A 66 1.18 0.96 1.51
CA LEU A 66 1.27 1.84 0.35
C LEU A 66 2.64 1.70 -0.34
N LYS A 67 3.74 1.70 0.42
CA LYS A 67 5.09 1.48 -0.13
C LYS A 67 5.20 0.13 -0.84
N ALA A 68 4.69 -0.94 -0.23
CA ALA A 68 4.68 -2.26 -0.84
C ALA A 68 3.87 -2.28 -2.15
N CYS A 69 2.70 -1.63 -2.16
CA CYS A 69 1.87 -1.51 -3.36
C CYS A 69 2.59 -0.75 -4.48
N ILE A 70 3.23 0.38 -4.17
CA ILE A 70 4.00 1.16 -5.15
C ILE A 70 5.15 0.32 -5.71
N ALA A 71 5.88 -0.41 -4.86
CA ALA A 71 6.98 -1.27 -5.28
C ALA A 71 6.51 -2.39 -6.22
N ILE A 72 5.38 -3.04 -5.91
CA ILE A 72 4.76 -4.04 -6.78
C ILE A 72 4.33 -3.41 -8.11
N GLY A 73 3.70 -2.24 -8.09
CA GLY A 73 3.28 -1.53 -9.29
C GLY A 73 4.46 -1.18 -10.21
N LEU A 74 5.56 -0.68 -9.64
CA LEU A 74 6.79 -0.40 -10.37
C LEU A 74 7.40 -1.66 -10.97
N ARG A 75 7.44 -2.76 -10.20
CA ARG A 75 7.93 -4.06 -10.68
C ARG A 75 7.11 -4.56 -11.86
N ASN A 76 5.78 -4.55 -11.74
CA ASN A 76 4.87 -4.96 -12.80
C ASN A 76 5.06 -4.11 -14.07
N ARG A 77 5.26 -2.79 -13.91
CA ARG A 77 5.53 -1.89 -15.04
C ARG A 77 6.83 -2.25 -15.76
N VAL A 78 7.90 -2.53 -15.02
CA VAL A 78 9.20 -2.92 -15.59
C VAL A 78 9.10 -4.26 -16.31
N GLU A 79 8.44 -5.24 -15.70
CA GLU A 79 8.24 -6.57 -16.28
C GLU A 79 7.41 -6.51 -17.57
N SER A 80 6.28 -5.82 -17.54
CA SER A 80 5.44 -5.58 -18.72
C SER A 80 6.19 -4.84 -19.83
N GLN A 81 7.04 -3.87 -19.48
CA GLN A 81 7.87 -3.16 -20.47
C GLN A 81 8.91 -4.08 -21.12
N ALA A 82 9.51 -5.00 -20.35
CA ALA A 82 10.45 -5.98 -20.89
C ALA A 82 9.77 -6.97 -21.84
N GLU A 83 8.58 -7.46 -21.46
CA GLU A 83 7.75 -8.32 -22.31
C GLU A 83 7.34 -7.61 -23.61
N HIS A 84 6.89 -6.35 -23.51
CA HIS A 84 6.53 -5.55 -24.67
C HIS A 84 7.73 -5.39 -25.62
N ARG A 85 8.92 -5.06 -25.10
CA ARG A 85 10.13 -4.94 -25.93
C ARG A 85 10.45 -6.25 -26.64
N LYS A 86 10.38 -7.38 -25.93
CA LYS A 86 10.63 -8.71 -26.51
C LYS A 86 9.62 -9.04 -27.62
N SER A 87 8.34 -8.79 -27.37
CA SER A 87 7.27 -9.01 -28.35
C SER A 87 7.48 -8.14 -29.60
N THR A 88 7.73 -6.85 -29.42
CA THR A 88 8.02 -5.93 -30.53
C THR A 88 9.26 -6.36 -31.31
N GLN A 89 10.33 -6.78 -30.64
CA GLN A 89 11.53 -7.28 -31.31
C GLN A 89 11.23 -8.51 -32.17
N MET A 90 10.43 -9.46 -31.65
CA MET A 90 10.04 -10.65 -32.39
C MET A 90 9.17 -10.30 -33.61
N GLN A 91 8.21 -9.39 -33.45
CA GLN A 91 7.37 -8.91 -34.56
C GLN A 91 8.22 -8.25 -35.65
N LEU A 92 9.16 -7.38 -35.28
CA LEU A 92 10.06 -6.74 -36.23
C LEU A 92 10.96 -7.74 -36.96
N GLN A 93 11.47 -8.76 -36.25
CA GLN A 93 12.26 -9.82 -36.88
C GLN A 93 11.44 -10.64 -37.88
N THR A 94 10.19 -10.95 -37.58
CA THR A 94 9.28 -11.63 -38.52
C THR A 94 9.07 -10.77 -39.76
N LEU A 95 8.77 -9.48 -39.59
CA LEU A 95 8.56 -8.55 -40.70
C LEU A 95 9.81 -8.44 -41.58
N ILE A 96 11.01 -8.36 -40.99
CA ILE A 96 12.27 -8.34 -41.74
C ILE A 96 12.41 -9.60 -42.60
N LYS A 97 12.11 -10.79 -42.04
CA LYS A 97 12.18 -12.06 -42.78
C LYS A 97 11.18 -12.11 -43.94
N GLU A 98 9.95 -11.65 -43.72
CA GLU A 98 8.92 -11.57 -44.76
C GLU A 98 9.36 -10.66 -45.91
N ARG A 99 9.90 -9.48 -45.59
CA ARG A 99 10.41 -8.54 -46.60
C ARG A 99 11.62 -9.09 -47.34
N GLN A 100 12.52 -9.79 -46.66
CA GLN A 100 13.66 -10.43 -47.31
C GLN A 100 13.20 -11.51 -48.30
N ALA A 101 12.25 -12.36 -47.90
CA ALA A 101 11.71 -13.38 -48.79
C ALA A 101 10.99 -12.78 -50.01
N GLU A 102 10.27 -11.67 -49.83
CA GLU A 102 9.64 -10.92 -50.92
C GLU A 102 10.69 -10.34 -51.88
N LEU A 103 11.76 -9.74 -51.35
CA LEU A 103 12.88 -9.23 -52.14
C LEU A 103 13.59 -10.33 -52.93
N ASP A 104 13.88 -11.47 -52.31
CA ASP A 104 14.57 -12.59 -52.98
C ASP A 104 13.72 -13.12 -54.14
N ARG A 105 12.40 -13.23 -53.96
CA ARG A 105 11.46 -13.62 -55.01
C ARG A 105 11.46 -12.61 -56.17
N LEU A 106 11.37 -11.32 -55.87
CA LEU A 106 11.37 -10.27 -56.90
C LEU A 106 12.69 -10.22 -57.67
N THR A 107 13.82 -10.42 -56.97
CA THR A 107 15.14 -10.51 -57.57
C THR A 107 15.21 -11.66 -58.59
N GLN A 108 14.78 -12.86 -58.19
CA GLN A 108 14.74 -14.02 -59.10
C GLN A 108 13.83 -13.78 -60.32
N GLN A 109 12.68 -13.13 -60.11
CA GLN A 109 11.78 -12.79 -61.21
C GLN A 109 12.43 -11.80 -62.18
N ALA A 110 13.11 -10.77 -61.67
CA ALA A 110 13.81 -9.79 -62.49
C ALA A 110 14.95 -10.43 -63.30
N GLU A 111 15.75 -11.29 -62.69
CA GLU A 111 16.81 -12.05 -63.37
C GLU A 111 16.24 -12.94 -64.50
N SER A 112 15.13 -13.65 -64.24
CA SER A 112 14.46 -14.46 -65.26
C SER A 112 13.96 -13.62 -66.43
N LEU A 113 13.38 -12.45 -66.17
CA LEU A 113 12.88 -11.56 -67.21
C LEU A 113 14.03 -10.96 -68.03
N ALA A 114 15.13 -10.56 -67.37
CA ALA A 114 16.32 -10.06 -68.05
C ALA A 114 16.92 -11.09 -69.01
N LYS A 115 16.95 -12.37 -68.61
CA LYS A 115 17.39 -13.47 -69.48
C LYS A 115 16.50 -13.62 -70.71
N VAL A 116 15.18 -13.65 -70.52
CA VAL A 116 14.21 -13.73 -71.64
C VAL A 116 14.33 -12.52 -72.57
N GLN A 117 14.51 -11.32 -72.02
CA GLN A 117 14.72 -10.11 -72.81
C GLN A 117 16.00 -10.21 -73.66
N GLN A 118 17.09 -10.72 -73.10
CA GLN A 118 18.35 -10.92 -73.83
C GLN A 118 18.21 -11.95 -74.96
N GLU A 119 17.51 -13.06 -74.71
CA GLU A 119 17.20 -14.07 -75.73
C GLU A 119 16.36 -13.47 -76.87
N GLN A 120 15.34 -12.66 -76.54
CA GLN A 120 14.52 -11.96 -77.53
C GLN A 120 15.32 -10.94 -78.34
N GLN A 121 16.20 -10.15 -77.70
CA GLN A 121 17.07 -9.21 -78.42
C GLN A 121 17.99 -9.93 -79.39
N THR A 122 18.59 -11.03 -78.95
CA THR A 122 19.45 -11.86 -79.81
C THR A 122 18.67 -12.43 -80.99
N LEU A 123 17.42 -12.84 -80.80
CA LEU A 123 16.55 -13.30 -81.88
C LEU A 123 16.24 -12.18 -82.88
N ILE A 124 15.90 -10.98 -82.39
CA ILE A 124 15.65 -9.80 -83.23
C ILE A 124 16.89 -9.45 -84.05
N ASP A 125 18.07 -9.41 -83.42
CA ASP A 125 19.33 -9.09 -84.10
C ASP A 125 19.59 -10.09 -85.24
N ASN A 126 19.42 -11.40 -84.98
CA ASN A 126 19.55 -12.44 -85.99
C ASN A 126 18.55 -12.28 -87.16
N LEU A 127 17.30 -11.92 -86.86
CA LEU A 127 16.26 -11.72 -87.88
C LEU A 127 16.46 -10.41 -88.67
N SER A 128 17.06 -9.38 -88.08
CA SER A 128 17.36 -8.10 -88.74
C SER A 128 18.65 -8.11 -89.56
N SER A 129 19.56 -9.05 -89.27
CA SER A 129 20.85 -9.23 -89.97
C SER A 129 20.77 -10.06 -91.26
N LYS A 130 19.57 -10.50 -91.65
CA LYS A 130 19.26 -11.14 -92.94
C LYS A 130 18.43 -10.20 -93.80
#